data_AF-A0A376WAT9-F1
#
_entry.id   AF-A0A376WAT9-F1
#
_cell.length_a   1.000
_cell.length_b   1.000
_cell.length_c   1.000
_cell.angle_alpha   90.00
_cell.angle_beta   90.00
_cell.angle_gamma   90.00
#
_symmetry.space_group_name_H-M   'P 1'
#
loop_
_entity.id
_entity.type
_entity.pdbx_description
1 polymer ?
#
loop_
_entity_poly.entity_id
_entity_poly.type
_entity_poly.pdbx_seq_one_letter_code
_entity_poly.pdbx_strand_id
1 'polypeptide(L)'
;MFFGDVQARGQYPGYMQRFFRDHNITIEMTESDAEDLKHTVDFISFSYYMTGCVSHDESINKNAQGNILNMIPNPHLKISEWGWQIDPVGLRILLNTLWDRYQKPLFIVENGLGAKDSVEVDGSIQDDYRIGLFKRSPGTGK
;
A
#
# COMPACT_ATOMS: atom_id res chain seq x y z
N MET A 1 -3.99 -1.70 8.36
CA MET A 1 -5.31 -2.28 8.02
C MET A 1 -6.51 -1.53 8.62
N PHE A 2 -6.33 -0.49 9.45
CA PHE A 2 -7.42 0.20 10.15
C PHE A 2 -8.55 0.70 9.25
N PHE A 3 -8.24 1.54 8.26
CA PHE A 3 -9.26 2.13 7.40
C PHE A 3 -10.08 1.09 6.62
N GLY A 4 -9.41 0.03 6.15
CA GLY A 4 -10.07 -1.07 5.45
C GLY A 4 -11.04 -1.83 6.36
N ASP A 5 -10.72 -2.03 7.64
CA ASP A 5 -11.65 -2.67 8.58
C ASP A 5 -12.92 -1.83 8.77
N VAL A 6 -12.80 -0.50 8.87
CA VAL A 6 -13.95 0.39 9.00
C VAL A 6 -14.83 0.30 7.75
N GLN A 7 -14.25 0.45 6.55
CA GLN A 7 -15.04 0.50 5.30
C GLN A 7 -15.59 -0.86 4.86
N ALA A 8 -14.86 -1.95 5.13
CA ALA A 8 -15.20 -3.29 4.65
C ALA A 8 -15.94 -4.16 5.67
N ARG A 9 -15.81 -3.87 6.98
CA ARG A 9 -16.47 -4.60 8.06
C ARG A 9 -17.42 -3.74 8.90
N GLY A 10 -17.44 -2.44 8.66
CA GLY A 10 -18.42 -1.52 9.24
C GLY A 10 -18.23 -1.22 10.72
N GLN A 11 -17.01 -1.37 11.23
CA GLN A 11 -16.71 -1.07 12.62
C GLN A 11 -15.23 -0.78 12.84
N TYR A 12 -14.94 0.00 13.89
CA TYR A 12 -13.58 0.22 14.35
C TYR A 12 -12.99 -1.07 14.91
N PRO A 13 -11.80 -1.51 14.46
CA PRO A 13 -11.19 -2.71 14.99
C PRO A 13 -10.70 -2.47 16.43
N GLY A 14 -10.79 -3.49 17.28
CA GLY A 14 -10.48 -3.38 18.71
C GLY A 14 -9.05 -2.89 19.01
N TYR A 15 -8.07 -3.20 18.16
CA TYR A 15 -6.69 -2.71 18.33
C TYR A 15 -6.59 -1.17 18.19
N MET A 16 -7.43 -0.55 17.36
CA MET A 16 -7.50 0.91 17.24
C MET A 16 -8.25 1.55 18.40
N GLN A 17 -9.31 0.90 18.90
CA GLN A 17 -9.99 1.37 20.10
C GLN A 17 -9.04 1.42 21.30
N ARG A 18 -8.18 0.41 21.44
CA ARG A 18 -7.08 0.44 22.42
C ARG A 18 -6.10 1.58 22.15
N PHE A 19 -5.64 1.75 20.92
CA PHE A 19 -4.72 2.84 20.56
C PHE A 19 -5.30 4.22 20.93
N PHE A 20 -6.58 4.47 20.64
CA PHE A 20 -7.23 5.73 20.99
C PHE A 20 -7.26 5.97 22.50
N ARG A 21 -7.65 4.95 23.28
CA ARG A 21 -7.64 5.05 24.74
C ARG A 21 -6.23 5.30 25.29
N ASP A 22 -5.24 4.56 24.81
CA ASP A 22 -3.85 4.64 25.29
C ASP A 22 -3.22 6.02 24.93
N HIS A 23 -3.80 6.75 23.96
CA HIS A 23 -3.38 8.10 23.55
C HIS A 23 -4.37 9.22 23.93
N ASN A 24 -5.37 8.94 24.77
CA ASN A 24 -6.41 9.92 25.16
C ASN A 24 -7.12 10.59 23.95
N ILE A 25 -7.34 9.82 22.88
CA ILE A 25 -8.10 10.25 21.71
C ILE A 25 -9.55 9.83 21.92
N THR A 26 -10.46 10.81 21.98
CA THR A 26 -11.90 10.56 22.04
C THR A 26 -12.52 10.84 20.68
N ILE A 27 -13.23 9.86 20.14
CA ILE A 27 -14.05 10.02 18.94
C ILE A 27 -15.51 10.07 19.40
N GLU A 28 -16.19 11.17 19.11
CA GLU A 28 -17.64 11.24 19.26
C GLU A 28 -18.27 10.34 18.19
N MET A 29 -18.97 9.29 18.64
CA MET A 29 -19.61 8.29 17.79
C MET A 29 -21.06 8.16 18.26
N THR A 30 -22.01 8.57 17.42
CA THR A 30 -23.43 8.41 17.72
C THR A 30 -23.92 7.01 17.33
N GLU A 31 -25.10 6.63 17.80
CA GLU A 31 -25.75 5.38 17.34
C GLU A 31 -26.02 5.41 15.83
N SER A 32 -26.33 6.59 15.26
CA SER A 32 -26.53 6.76 13.82
C SER A 32 -25.25 6.49 13.04
N ASP A 33 -24.12 7.03 13.49
CA ASP A 33 -22.82 6.79 12.85
C ASP A 33 -22.46 5.29 12.87
N ALA A 34 -22.72 4.62 13.99
CA ALA A 34 -22.49 3.19 14.12
C ALA A 34 -23.39 2.34 13.21
N GLU A 35 -24.62 2.79 12.93
CA GLU A 35 -25.49 2.16 11.95
C GLU A 35 -25.00 2.44 10.52
N ASP A 36 -24.63 3.68 10.21
CA ASP A 36 -24.16 4.09 8.89
C ASP A 36 -22.92 3.29 8.45
N LEU A 37 -21.99 3.03 9.38
CA LEU A 37 -20.79 2.22 9.10
C LEU A 37 -21.12 0.79 8.66
N LYS A 38 -22.27 0.21 9.03
CA LYS A 38 -22.67 -1.14 8.58
C LYS A 38 -22.90 -1.20 7.08
N HIS A 39 -23.08 -0.07 6.40
CA HIS A 39 -23.14 0.01 4.94
C HIS A 39 -21.73 -0.10 4.32
N THR A 40 -21.22 -1.33 4.26
CA THR A 40 -19.85 -1.61 3.78
C THR A 40 -19.71 -1.57 2.26
N VAL A 41 -18.49 -1.31 1.79
CA VAL A 41 -18.15 -1.31 0.35
C VAL A 41 -18.30 -2.68 -0.30
N ASP A 42 -18.61 -2.72 -1.60
CA ASP A 42 -18.75 -3.96 -2.37
C ASP A 42 -17.41 -4.59 -2.78
N PHE A 43 -16.37 -3.76 -2.95
CA PHE A 43 -15.03 -4.17 -3.34
C PHE A 43 -13.96 -3.33 -2.63
N ILE A 44 -12.73 -3.82 -2.58
CA ILE A 44 -11.59 -3.12 -2.01
C ILE A 44 -10.75 -2.54 -3.14
N SER A 45 -10.81 -1.22 -3.32
CA SER A 45 -9.86 -0.49 -4.15
C SER A 45 -8.57 -0.20 -3.39
N PHE A 46 -7.41 -0.40 -4.02
CA PHE A 46 -6.12 -0.04 -3.42
C PHE A 46 -5.09 0.41 -4.45
N SER A 47 -4.18 1.26 -3.99
CA SER A 47 -2.96 1.65 -4.72
C SER A 47 -1.80 0.78 -4.26
N TYR A 48 -0.92 0.39 -5.19
CA TYR A 48 0.31 -0.33 -4.88
C TYR A 48 1.50 0.19 -5.68
N TYR A 49 2.62 0.41 -5.00
CA TYR A 49 3.84 0.87 -5.64
C TYR A 49 5.09 0.17 -5.07
N MET A 50 5.18 0.03 -3.75
CA MET A 50 6.33 -0.59 -3.08
C MET A 50 5.95 -1.18 -1.72
N THR A 51 6.82 -2.05 -1.21
CA THR A 51 6.82 -2.47 0.19
C THR A 51 7.86 -1.68 1.00
N GLY A 52 7.78 -1.79 2.32
CA GLY A 52 8.77 -1.27 3.25
C GLY A 52 8.99 -2.24 4.40
N CYS A 53 10.18 -2.18 4.99
CA CYS A 53 10.51 -2.94 6.19
C CYS A 53 10.31 -2.09 7.45
N VAL A 54 10.11 -2.77 8.57
CA VAL A 54 10.04 -2.18 9.90
C VAL A 54 10.98 -2.95 10.84
N SER A 55 11.55 -2.27 11.82
CA SER A 55 12.43 -2.87 12.82
C SER A 55 12.01 -2.42 14.22
N HIS A 56 12.20 -3.28 15.21
CA HIS A 56 12.07 -2.89 16.62
C HIS A 56 13.34 -2.21 17.15
N ASP A 57 14.46 -2.27 16.40
CA ASP A 57 15.70 -1.62 16.76
C ASP A 57 15.62 -0.13 16.40
N GLU A 58 15.57 0.73 17.42
CA GLU A 58 15.52 2.18 17.26
C GLU A 58 16.70 2.75 16.47
N SER A 59 17.88 2.13 16.54
CA SER A 59 19.05 2.57 15.78
C SER A 59 18.86 2.37 14.28
N ILE A 60 18.17 1.29 13.88
CA ILE A 60 17.81 1.01 12.49
C ILE A 60 16.67 1.94 12.04
N ASN A 61 15.70 2.23 12.91
CA ASN A 61 14.61 3.15 12.59
C ASN A 61 15.10 4.58 12.29
N LYS A 62 16.24 5.00 12.84
CA LYS A 62 16.87 6.29 12.46
C LYS A 62 17.31 6.34 10.99
N ASN A 63 17.51 5.17 10.37
CA ASN A 63 17.83 5.04 8.94
C ASN A 63 16.58 4.86 8.08
N ALA A 64 15.38 4.96 8.64
CA ALA A 64 14.16 4.95 7.83
C ALA A 64 14.20 6.15 6.86
N GLN A 65 14.04 5.87 5.57
CA GLN A 65 14.02 6.87 4.52
C GLN A 65 12.68 6.81 3.80
N GLY A 66 12.07 7.96 3.54
CA GLY A 66 10.87 8.00 2.73
C GLY A 66 10.38 9.42 2.51
N ASN A 67 9.82 9.66 1.32
CA ASN A 67 9.18 10.93 0.99
C ASN A 67 7.80 11.10 1.67
N ILE A 68 7.10 10.00 1.96
CA ILE A 68 5.71 10.01 2.47
C ILE A 68 5.56 9.18 3.76
N LEU A 69 6.26 8.04 3.85
CA LEU A 69 6.25 7.16 5.02
C LEU A 69 7.68 6.78 5.36
N ASN A 70 8.08 6.95 6.61
CA ASN A 70 9.38 6.50 7.11
C ASN A 70 9.40 4.97 7.09
N MET A 71 10.05 4.40 6.07
CA MET A 71 10.19 2.95 5.91
C MET A 71 11.67 2.58 5.87
N ILE A 72 12.02 1.41 6.41
CA ILE A 72 13.37 0.88 6.27
C ILE A 72 13.48 0.25 4.88
N PRO A 73 14.50 0.60 4.08
CA PRO A 73 14.72 -0.04 2.79
C PRO A 73 15.09 -1.52 2.97
N ASN A 74 14.56 -2.36 2.10
CA ASN A 74 14.88 -3.78 2.04
C ASN A 74 16.16 -3.96 1.20
N PRO A 75 17.26 -4.48 1.77
CA PRO A 75 18.53 -4.63 1.05
C PRO A 75 18.45 -5.65 -0.11
N HIS A 76 17.37 -6.42 -0.21
CA HIS A 76 17.15 -7.40 -1.27
C HIS A 76 16.39 -6.83 -2.48
N LEU A 77 15.90 -5.59 -2.41
CA LEU A 77 15.11 -4.98 -3.47
C LEU A 77 15.91 -3.92 -4.23
N LYS A 78 15.64 -3.82 -5.54
CA LYS A 78 16.15 -2.71 -6.35
C LYS A 78 15.35 -1.45 -6.04
N ILE A 79 16.00 -0.30 -6.19
CA ILE A 79 15.44 1.01 -5.90
C ILE A 79 15.44 1.83 -7.19
N SER A 80 14.37 2.58 -7.44
CA SER A 80 14.27 3.53 -8.56
C SER A 80 15.11 4.79 -8.30
N GLU A 81 15.28 5.63 -9.31
CA GLU A 81 15.95 6.93 -9.17
C GLU A 81 15.30 7.83 -8.11
N TRP A 82 14.01 7.62 -7.82
CA TRP A 82 13.24 8.37 -6.83
C TRP A 82 13.26 7.74 -5.43
N GLY A 83 14.05 6.70 -5.20
CA GLY A 83 14.10 6.01 -3.90
C GLY A 83 12.97 5.00 -3.67
N TRP A 84 12.16 4.67 -4.69
CA TRP A 84 11.05 3.72 -4.55
C TRP A 84 11.52 2.29 -4.78
N GLN A 85 11.17 1.39 -3.87
CA GLN A 85 11.56 -0.02 -3.98
C GLN A 85 10.71 -0.75 -5.01
N ILE A 86 11.34 -1.51 -5.90
CA ILE A 86 10.66 -2.28 -6.93
C ILE A 86 10.39 -3.69 -6.39
N ASP A 87 9.15 -3.93 -5.96
CA ASP A 87 8.72 -5.20 -5.40
C ASP A 87 7.43 -5.73 -6.05
N PRO A 88 7.52 -6.53 -7.12
CA PRO A 88 6.33 -7.14 -7.72
C PRO A 88 5.73 -8.27 -6.84
N VAL A 89 6.54 -8.92 -6.00
CA VAL A 89 6.06 -10.01 -5.13
C VAL A 89 5.21 -9.45 -3.99
N GLY A 90 5.56 -8.28 -3.47
CA GLY A 90 4.78 -7.55 -2.48
C GLY A 90 3.34 -7.28 -2.93
N LEU A 91 3.09 -7.06 -4.22
CA LEU A 91 1.73 -6.92 -4.76
C LEU A 91 0.92 -8.21 -4.57
N ARG A 92 1.51 -9.37 -4.88
CA ARG A 92 0.87 -10.67 -4.66
C ARG A 92 0.59 -10.90 -3.18
N ILE A 93 1.53 -10.56 -2.30
CA ILE A 93 1.35 -10.68 -0.85
C ILE A 93 0.19 -9.81 -0.39
N LEU A 94 0.11 -8.56 -0.86
CA LEU A 94 -0.99 -7.66 -0.53
C LEU A 94 -2.34 -8.19 -1.03
N LEU A 95 -2.41 -8.66 -2.28
CA LEU A 95 -3.63 -9.27 -2.84
C LEU A 95 -4.13 -10.44 -1.98
N ASN A 96 -3.24 -11.37 -1.62
CA ASN A 96 -3.58 -12.49 -0.73
C ASN A 96 -4.06 -11.99 0.64
N THR A 97 -3.33 -11.04 1.24
CA THR A 97 -3.65 -10.48 2.55
C THR A 97 -5.03 -9.81 2.57
N LEU A 98 -5.36 -9.04 1.52
CA LEU A 98 -6.65 -8.36 1.40
C LEU A 98 -7.79 -9.36 1.17
N TRP A 99 -7.57 -10.34 0.28
CA TRP A 99 -8.56 -11.38 0.04
C TRP A 99 -8.82 -12.18 1.31
N ASP A 100 -7.79 -12.78 1.92
CA ASP A 100 -7.91 -13.59 3.12
C ASP A 100 -8.59 -12.85 4.27
N ARG A 101 -8.37 -11.53 4.38
CA ARG A 101 -8.98 -10.71 5.43
C ARG A 101 -10.45 -10.35 5.16
N TYR A 102 -10.79 -9.94 3.94
CA TYR A 102 -12.08 -9.31 3.65
C TYR A 102 -13.02 -10.15 2.80
N GLN A 103 -12.52 -11.10 2.01
CA GLN A 103 -13.29 -11.94 1.08
C GLN A 103 -14.22 -11.11 0.17
N LYS A 104 -13.73 -9.93 -0.24
CA LYS A 104 -14.40 -9.01 -1.18
C LYS A 104 -13.54 -8.87 -2.43
N PRO A 105 -14.15 -8.67 -3.63
CA PRO A 105 -13.42 -8.38 -4.86
C PRO A 105 -12.38 -7.27 -4.67
N LEU A 106 -11.23 -7.41 -5.32
CA LEU A 106 -10.11 -6.49 -5.22
C LEU A 106 -9.94 -5.73 -6.53
N PHE A 107 -9.68 -4.43 -6.45
CA PHE A 107 -9.43 -3.59 -7.61
C PHE A 107 -8.17 -2.75 -7.40
N ILE A 108 -7.13 -3.01 -8.20
CA ILE A 108 -5.95 -2.16 -8.28
C ILE A 108 -6.34 -0.89 -9.04
N VAL A 109 -6.48 0.22 -8.32
CA VAL A 109 -6.86 1.52 -8.92
C VAL A 109 -5.64 2.35 -9.31
N GLU A 110 -4.49 2.08 -8.70
CA GLU A 110 -3.23 2.70 -9.06
C GLU A 110 -2.04 1.74 -8.91
N ASN A 111 -1.24 1.64 -9.96
CA ASN A 111 0.06 0.98 -9.96
C ASN A 111 0.89 1.55 -11.11
N GLY A 112 2.12 1.99 -10.85
CA GLY A 112 2.96 2.57 -11.90
C GLY A 112 4.37 2.91 -11.49
N LEU A 113 5.12 3.46 -12.45
CA LEU A 113 6.49 3.92 -12.28
C LEU A 113 6.66 5.34 -12.80
N GLY A 114 6.90 6.27 -11.87
CA GLY A 114 7.44 7.57 -12.20
C GLY A 114 8.94 7.45 -12.50
N ALA A 115 9.38 8.05 -13.61
CA ALA A 115 10.77 8.10 -14.05
C ALA A 115 10.95 9.28 -15.00
N LYS A 116 12.19 9.67 -15.27
CA LYS A 116 12.48 10.74 -16.23
C LYS A 116 12.53 10.16 -17.65
N ASP A 117 11.49 10.44 -18.43
CA ASP A 117 11.47 10.14 -19.86
C ASP A 117 12.38 11.09 -20.65
N SER A 118 13.05 10.57 -21.68
CA SER A 118 13.83 11.35 -22.64
C SER A 118 13.19 11.24 -24.02
N VAL A 119 13.09 12.36 -24.73
CA VAL A 119 12.57 12.41 -26.09
C VAL A 119 13.74 12.26 -27.06
N GLU A 120 13.69 11.24 -27.91
CA GLU A 120 14.69 10.95 -28.93
C GLU A 120 14.60 11.95 -30.10
N VAL A 121 15.61 11.94 -30.97
CA VAL A 121 15.69 12.84 -32.15
C VAL A 121 14.50 12.64 -33.10
N ASP A 122 13.95 11.43 -33.18
CA ASP A 122 12.80 11.09 -34.00
C ASP A 122 11.44 11.35 -33.30
N GLY A 123 11.46 11.86 -32.06
CA GLY A 123 10.30 12.13 -31.24
C GLY A 123 9.78 10.93 -30.43
N SER A 124 10.44 9.77 -30.53
CA SER A 124 10.09 8.59 -29.70
C SER A 124 10.54 8.74 -28.24
N ILE A 125 9.98 7.91 -27.35
CA ILE A 125 10.38 7.79 -25.95
C ILE A 125 10.70 6.32 -25.69
N GLN A 126 11.92 6.02 -25.24
CA GLN A 126 12.36 4.67 -24.93
C GLN A 126 12.12 4.34 -23.45
N ASP A 127 10.90 3.92 -23.11
CA ASP A 127 10.48 3.67 -21.72
C ASP A 127 10.43 2.19 -21.31
N ASP A 128 11.35 1.37 -21.84
CA ASP A 128 11.47 -0.06 -21.55
C ASP A 128 11.52 -0.38 -20.05
N TYR A 129 12.04 0.53 -19.24
CA TYR A 129 12.08 0.40 -17.79
C TYR A 129 10.66 0.34 -17.17
N ARG A 130 9.70 1.08 -17.73
CA ARG A 130 8.30 1.11 -17.29
C ARG A 130 7.57 -0.16 -17.72
N ILE A 131 7.75 -0.56 -18.98
CA ILE A 131 7.22 -1.84 -19.51
C ILE A 131 7.79 -3.02 -18.70
N GLY A 132 9.08 -2.98 -18.39
CA GLY A 132 9.78 -4.00 -17.62
C GLY A 132 9.22 -4.17 -16.21
N LEU A 133 8.74 -3.10 -15.56
CA LEU A 133 8.06 -3.18 -14.27
C LEU A 133 6.76 -3.98 -14.39
N PHE A 134 5.88 -3.60 -15.33
CA PHE A 134 4.57 -4.24 -15.49
C PHE A 134 4.68 -5.70 -15.96
N LYS A 135 5.69 -6.04 -16.78
CA LYS A 135 5.95 -7.44 -17.16
C LYS A 135 6.36 -8.31 -15.96
N ARG A 136 7.00 -7.72 -14.95
CA ARG A 136 7.42 -8.43 -13.73
C ARG A 136 6.30 -8.54 -12.69
N SER A 137 5.24 -7.75 -12.81
CA SER A 137 4.05 -7.90 -11.97
C SER A 137 3.49 -9.33 -12.12
N PRO A 138 3.11 -9.98 -11.01
CA PRO A 138 2.75 -11.39 -10.99
C PRO A 138 1.48 -11.62 -11.82
N GLY A 139 1.66 -11.93 -13.11
CA GLY A 139 0.59 -12.14 -14.07
C GLY A 139 1.02 -12.74 -15.42
N THR A 140 2.30 -13.05 -15.66
CA THR A 140 2.74 -13.60 -16.97
C THR A 140 3.79 -14.72 -16.90
N GLY A 141 4.12 -15.23 -15.71
CA GLY A 141 4.92 -16.45 -15.58
C GLY A 141 4.03 -17.68 -15.65
N LYS A 142 4.10 -18.42 -16.76
CA LYS A 142 3.77 -19.85 -16.77
C LYS A 142 4.62 -20.60 -15.75
#